data_AF-A0AA93HL39-F1
#
_entry.id   AF-A0AA93HL39-F1
#
_cell.length_a   1.000
_cell.length_b   1.000
_cell.length_c   1.000
_cell.angle_alpha   90.00
_cell.angle_beta   90.00
_cell.angle_gamma   90.00
#
_symmetry.space_group_name_H-M   'P 1'
#
loop_
_entity.id
_entity.type
_entity.pdbx_description
1 polymer ?
#
loop_
_entity_poly.entity_id
_entity_poly.type
_entity_poly.pdbx_seq_one_letter_code
_entity_poly.pdbx_strand_id
1 'polypeptide(L)'
;MKLWRYLQGSWERILFGCVGAVCLAFTFVFLWNEEVTAASAVFAMGFFAFFYSNLARFKRFKGLGFEAELWEDKQKEAADLIERLKSVVTVYTREIVMNSVLRGRLGGSDSWQKRWDLFNELQGRHGELGQQIDFSGLRHDVESAFLFDMCSPLVASVRRSIESSKTELLRDARKRFGSSITDIEGWNRFHEEVRSVGIVEDNLFERAKTRNIAQETVATAQTFKEWLRERFSVDLVFTPGVLERLSKIAEVARQRPIAITPKLIEWADDRSV
;
A
#
# COMPACT_ATOMS: atom_id res chain seq x y z
N MET A 1 -23.30 -29.99 46.85
CA MET A 1 -21.92 -29.52 47.19
C MET A 1 -20.89 -29.60 46.06
N LYS A 2 -20.90 -30.59 45.15
CA LYS A 2 -19.92 -30.69 44.04
C LYS A 2 -19.99 -29.53 43.02
N LEU A 3 -21.20 -29.05 42.70
CA LEU A 3 -21.39 -27.94 41.75
C LEU A 3 -20.80 -26.61 42.26
N TRP A 4 -20.96 -26.33 43.56
CA TRP A 4 -20.48 -25.09 44.19
C TRP A 4 -18.94 -25.02 44.23
N ARG A 5 -18.28 -26.16 44.50
CA ARG A 5 -16.80 -26.26 44.42
C ARG A 5 -16.28 -26.15 42.98
N TYR A 6 -17.05 -26.60 41.99
CA TYR A 6 -16.70 -26.45 40.58
C TYR A 6 -16.83 -24.99 40.11
N LEU A 7 -17.91 -24.30 40.53
CA LEU A 7 -18.13 -22.87 40.29
C LEU A 7 -17.06 -22.01 40.95
N GLN A 8 -16.73 -22.22 42.23
CA GLN A 8 -15.61 -21.53 42.88
C GLN A 8 -14.25 -21.80 42.22
N GLY A 9 -14.11 -22.93 41.49
CA GLY A 9 -12.87 -23.28 40.82
C GLY A 9 -12.70 -22.74 39.41
N SER A 10 -13.79 -22.35 38.75
CA SER A 10 -13.79 -21.97 37.33
C SER A 10 -14.50 -20.64 37.06
N TRP A 11 -14.78 -19.85 38.09
CA TRP A 11 -15.55 -18.60 37.96
C TRP A 11 -14.87 -17.59 37.03
N GLU A 12 -13.54 -17.46 37.08
CA GLU A 12 -12.76 -16.60 36.18
C GLU A 12 -12.97 -16.98 34.72
N ARG A 13 -12.96 -18.29 34.42
CA ARG A 13 -13.19 -18.82 33.07
C ARG A 13 -14.59 -18.48 32.56
N ILE A 14 -15.60 -18.68 33.41
CA ILE A 14 -17.01 -18.39 33.06
C ILE A 14 -17.17 -16.88 32.83
N LEU A 15 -16.58 -16.05 33.69
CA LEU A 15 -16.65 -14.59 33.58
C LEU A 15 -16.00 -14.09 32.28
N PHE A 16 -14.75 -14.49 32.02
CA PHE A 16 -14.04 -14.10 30.80
C PHE A 16 -14.68 -14.68 29.53
N GLY A 17 -15.24 -15.89 29.60
CA GLY A 17 -15.98 -16.49 28.47
C GLY A 17 -17.27 -15.74 28.15
N CYS A 18 -18.04 -15.34 29.18
CA CYS A 18 -19.25 -14.53 29.00
C CYS A 18 -18.93 -13.13 28.45
N VAL A 19 -17.89 -12.47 28.98
CA VAL A 19 -17.44 -11.16 28.46
C VAL A 19 -17.00 -11.29 27.00
N GLY A 20 -16.24 -12.33 26.66
CA GLY A 20 -15.83 -12.60 25.28
C GLY A 20 -17.00 -12.81 24.33
N ALA A 21 -18.00 -13.59 24.75
CA ALA A 21 -19.21 -13.83 23.96
C ALA A 21 -20.03 -12.55 23.71
N VAL A 22 -20.14 -11.69 24.73
CA VAL A 22 -20.81 -10.38 24.61
C VAL A 22 -20.06 -9.49 23.62
N CYS A 23 -18.73 -9.38 23.72
CA CYS A 23 -17.94 -8.62 22.76
C CYS A 23 -18.06 -9.15 21.31
N LEU A 24 -18.10 -10.48 21.12
CA LEU A 24 -18.35 -11.06 19.80
C LEU A 24 -19.72 -10.67 19.25
N ALA A 25 -20.77 -10.69 20.08
CA ALA A 25 -22.10 -10.25 19.65
C ALA A 25 -22.10 -8.78 19.23
N PHE A 26 -21.45 -7.90 20.00
CA PHE A 26 -21.32 -6.48 19.65
C PHE A 26 -20.49 -6.25 18.39
N THR A 27 -19.51 -7.12 18.10
CA THR A 27 -18.75 -7.07 16.85
C THR A 27 -19.69 -7.13 15.65
N PHE A 28 -20.64 -8.08 15.64
CA PHE A 28 -21.62 -8.22 14.55
C PHE A 28 -22.55 -7.00 14.45
N VAL A 29 -22.93 -6.41 15.59
CA VAL A 29 -23.75 -5.19 15.62
C VAL A 29 -23.00 -4.00 15.00
N PHE A 30 -21.74 -3.78 15.36
CA PHE A 30 -20.92 -2.72 14.76
C PHE A 30 -20.64 -2.95 13.27
N LEU A 31 -20.49 -4.21 12.87
CA LEU A 31 -20.33 -4.59 11.46
C LEU A 31 -21.59 -4.29 10.64
N TRP A 32 -22.77 -4.52 11.23
CA TRP A 32 -24.06 -4.18 10.61
C TRP A 32 -24.26 -2.67 10.44
N ASN A 33 -23.69 -1.87 11.35
CA ASN A 33 -23.73 -0.42 11.30
C ASN A 33 -22.59 0.21 10.47
N GLU A 34 -21.84 -0.61 9.70
CA GLU A 34 -20.69 -0.18 8.88
C GLU A 34 -19.52 0.45 9.68
N GLU A 35 -19.50 0.31 11.01
CA GLU A 35 -18.47 0.85 11.89
C GLU A 35 -17.28 -0.13 12.03
N VAL A 36 -16.55 -0.34 10.92
CA VAL A 36 -15.48 -1.36 10.82
C VAL A 36 -14.39 -1.19 11.90
N THR A 37 -14.03 0.04 12.27
CA THR A 37 -13.02 0.32 13.31
C THR A 37 -13.50 -0.07 14.71
N ALA A 38 -14.77 0.20 15.03
CA ALA A 38 -15.36 -0.19 16.31
C ALA A 38 -15.56 -1.71 16.38
N ALA A 39 -16.02 -2.32 15.28
CA ALA A 39 -16.18 -3.77 15.17
C ALA A 39 -14.86 -4.50 15.40
N SER A 40 -13.77 -4.04 14.75
CA SER A 40 -12.44 -4.64 14.90
C SER A 40 -11.86 -4.49 16.31
N ALA A 41 -12.04 -3.34 16.97
CA ALA A 41 -11.61 -3.15 18.36
C ALA A 41 -12.36 -4.06 19.35
N VAL A 42 -13.69 -4.17 19.20
CA VAL A 42 -14.53 -4.99 20.08
C VAL A 42 -14.30 -6.48 19.83
N PHE A 43 -14.05 -6.88 18.59
CA PHE A 43 -13.62 -8.23 18.25
C PHE A 43 -12.32 -8.61 18.96
N ALA A 44 -11.32 -7.74 18.91
CA ALA A 44 -10.04 -7.97 19.58
C ALA A 44 -10.23 -8.14 21.09
N MET A 45 -11.04 -7.29 21.74
CA MET A 45 -11.37 -7.45 23.16
C MET A 45 -12.07 -8.78 23.45
N GLY A 46 -13.02 -9.20 22.62
CA GLY A 46 -13.70 -10.48 22.77
C GLY A 46 -12.74 -11.67 22.64
N PHE A 47 -11.85 -11.60 21.65
CA PHE A 47 -10.80 -12.60 21.44
C PHE A 47 -9.85 -12.70 22.63
N PHE A 48 -9.36 -11.57 23.17
CA PHE A 48 -8.51 -11.57 24.36
C PHE A 48 -9.23 -12.09 25.61
N ALA A 49 -10.52 -11.81 25.77
CA ALA A 49 -11.30 -12.37 26.86
C ALA A 49 -11.39 -13.91 26.76
N PHE A 50 -11.60 -14.48 25.56
CA PHE A 50 -11.51 -15.93 25.38
C PHE A 50 -10.11 -16.48 25.63
N PHE A 51 -9.08 -15.74 25.24
CA PHE A 51 -7.69 -16.09 25.53
C PHE A 51 -7.44 -16.19 27.04
N TYR A 52 -7.81 -15.18 27.82
CA TYR A 52 -7.67 -15.19 29.28
C TYR A 52 -8.55 -16.24 29.97
N SER A 53 -9.75 -16.52 29.43
CA SER A 53 -10.62 -17.61 29.90
C SER A 53 -9.91 -18.97 29.82
N ASN A 54 -9.12 -19.20 28.77
CA ASN A 54 -8.33 -20.43 28.61
C ASN A 54 -7.01 -20.40 29.41
N LEU A 55 -6.42 -19.21 29.59
CA LEU A 55 -5.18 -19.02 30.36
C LEU A 55 -5.37 -19.25 31.88
N ALA A 56 -6.57 -19.07 32.41
CA ALA A 56 -6.92 -19.41 33.79
C ALA A 56 -6.72 -20.91 34.13
N ARG A 57 -6.66 -21.80 33.12
CA ARG A 57 -6.39 -23.24 33.28
C ARG A 57 -4.96 -23.53 33.77
N PHE A 58 -4.03 -22.59 33.61
CA PHE A 58 -2.60 -22.78 33.88
C PHE A 58 -2.19 -22.62 35.35
N LYS A 59 -3.04 -22.05 36.22
CA LYS A 59 -2.67 -21.73 37.62
C LYS A 59 -2.77 -22.90 38.62
N ARG A 60 -3.36 -24.05 38.24
CA ARG A 60 -3.74 -25.14 39.17
C ARG A 60 -2.96 -26.45 39.07
N PHE A 61 -2.02 -26.60 38.14
CA PHE A 61 -1.23 -27.81 38.00
C PHE A 61 0.17 -27.60 38.58
N LYS A 62 0.29 -27.76 39.89
CA LYS A 62 1.56 -27.93 40.62
C LYS A 62 1.39 -29.16 41.50
N GLY A 63 2.00 -30.30 41.21
CA GLY A 63 2.02 -31.35 42.25
C GLY A 63 2.48 -32.77 41.94
N LEU A 64 2.50 -33.28 40.71
CA LEU A 64 2.87 -34.69 40.47
C LEU A 64 3.53 -34.82 39.09
N GLY A 65 4.67 -35.53 39.01
CA GLY A 65 5.61 -35.65 37.89
C GLY A 65 5.12 -36.09 36.49
N PHE A 66 3.82 -35.94 36.19
CA PHE A 66 3.27 -35.70 34.85
C PHE A 66 3.65 -34.31 34.29
N GLU A 67 4.33 -33.47 35.08
CA GLU A 67 4.70 -32.10 34.73
C GLU A 67 5.70 -31.98 33.58
N ALA A 68 6.54 -32.97 33.26
CA ALA A 68 7.53 -32.82 32.18
C ALA A 68 6.95 -33.09 30.78
N GLU A 69 6.18 -34.17 30.64
CA GLU A 69 5.61 -34.60 29.35
C GLU A 69 4.48 -33.66 28.89
N LEU A 70 3.64 -33.20 29.83
CA LEU A 70 2.59 -32.20 29.58
C LEU A 70 3.12 -30.77 29.46
N TRP A 71 4.37 -30.52 29.83
CA TRP A 71 5.03 -29.22 29.69
C TRP A 71 5.60 -29.03 28.29
N GLU A 72 6.23 -30.05 27.70
CA GLU A 72 6.63 -30.00 26.29
C GLU A 72 5.41 -29.83 25.36
N ASP A 73 4.36 -30.62 25.54
CA ASP A 73 3.13 -30.51 24.74
C ASP A 73 2.47 -29.13 24.91
N LYS A 74 2.50 -28.55 26.11
CA LYS A 74 1.96 -27.21 26.36
C LYS A 74 2.84 -26.09 25.85
N GLN A 75 4.16 -26.24 25.87
CA GLN A 75 5.05 -25.29 25.22
C GLN A 75 4.82 -25.31 23.71
N LYS A 76 4.61 -26.49 23.12
CA LYS A 76 4.28 -26.64 21.71
C LYS A 76 2.91 -26.04 21.37
N GLU A 77 1.89 -26.26 22.20
CA GLU A 77 0.56 -25.66 22.04
C GLU A 77 0.62 -24.12 22.17
N ALA A 78 1.35 -23.60 23.16
CA ALA A 78 1.54 -22.16 23.34
C ALA A 78 2.34 -21.53 22.18
N ALA A 79 3.37 -22.22 21.68
CA ALA A 79 4.13 -21.78 20.52
C ALA A 79 3.26 -21.74 19.26
N ASP A 80 2.45 -22.77 19.01
CA ASP A 80 1.49 -22.80 17.90
C ASP A 80 0.45 -21.68 18.03
N LEU A 81 -0.03 -21.41 19.25
CA LEU A 81 -0.97 -20.33 19.50
C LEU A 81 -0.36 -18.94 19.27
N ILE A 82 0.90 -18.75 19.68
CA ILE A 82 1.68 -17.53 19.41
C ILE A 82 1.87 -17.35 17.90
N GLU A 83 2.18 -18.43 17.17
CA GLU A 83 2.39 -18.37 15.73
C GLU A 83 1.10 -18.01 14.96
N ARG A 84 -0.03 -18.61 15.36
CA ARG A 84 -1.35 -18.23 14.85
C ARG A 84 -1.68 -16.76 15.15
N LEU A 85 -1.35 -16.29 16.36
CA LEU A 85 -1.56 -14.88 16.74
C LEU A 85 -0.71 -13.95 15.86
N LYS A 86 0.57 -14.26 15.63
CA LYS A 86 1.42 -13.49 14.73
C LYS A 86 0.82 -13.41 13.32
N SER A 87 0.33 -14.53 12.79
CA SER A 87 -0.30 -14.59 11.47
C SER A 87 -1.51 -13.66 11.38
N VAL A 88 -2.44 -13.77 12.32
CA VAL A 88 -3.67 -12.94 12.35
C VAL A 88 -3.32 -11.46 12.50
N VAL A 89 -2.43 -11.13 13.41
CA VAL A 89 -2.00 -9.76 13.67
C VAL A 89 -1.28 -9.15 12.45
N THR A 90 -0.47 -9.94 11.73
CA THR A 90 0.19 -9.50 10.49
C THR A 90 -0.82 -9.09 9.43
N VAL A 91 -1.90 -9.88 9.28
CA VAL A 91 -2.99 -9.57 8.33
C VAL A 91 -3.66 -8.25 8.72
N TYR A 92 -4.01 -8.05 9.99
CA TYR A 92 -4.62 -6.80 10.43
C TYR A 92 -3.71 -5.59 10.27
N THR A 93 -2.44 -5.71 10.62
CA THR A 93 -1.46 -4.63 10.43
C THR A 93 -1.35 -4.25 8.96
N ARG A 94 -1.29 -5.24 8.05
CA ARG A 94 -1.34 -5.00 6.61
C ARG A 94 -2.60 -4.24 6.19
N GLU A 95 -3.77 -4.70 6.61
CA GLU A 95 -5.04 -4.05 6.25
C GLU A 95 -5.15 -2.62 6.78
N ILE A 96 -4.74 -2.37 8.03
CA ILE A 96 -4.77 -1.04 8.64
C ILE A 96 -3.86 -0.07 7.88
N VAL A 97 -2.61 -0.49 7.63
CA VAL A 97 -1.62 0.33 6.92
C VAL A 97 -2.06 0.58 5.48
N MET A 98 -2.45 -0.47 4.75
CA MET A 98 -2.82 -0.33 3.33
C MET A 98 -4.12 0.45 3.15
N ASN A 99 -5.10 0.30 4.05
CA ASN A 99 -6.31 1.12 4.02
C ASN A 99 -5.97 2.60 4.25
N SER A 100 -5.09 2.93 5.20
CA SER A 100 -4.61 4.30 5.41
C SER A 100 -3.93 4.87 4.15
N VAL A 101 -3.04 4.09 3.53
CA VAL A 101 -2.31 4.47 2.32
C VAL A 101 -3.25 4.68 1.12
N LEU A 102 -4.17 3.76 0.88
CA LEU A 102 -5.07 3.82 -0.28
C LEU A 102 -6.19 4.85 -0.10
N ARG A 103 -6.73 5.01 1.11
CA ARG A 103 -7.79 6.00 1.39
C ARG A 103 -7.32 7.43 1.15
N GLY A 104 -6.07 7.73 1.51
CA GLY A 104 -5.46 9.03 1.22
C GLY A 104 -5.42 9.40 -0.27
N ARG A 105 -5.43 8.40 -1.16
CA ARG A 105 -5.47 8.61 -2.62
C ARG A 105 -6.87 8.98 -3.12
N LEU A 106 -7.92 8.50 -2.46
CA LEU A 106 -9.32 8.76 -2.81
C LEU A 106 -9.87 10.08 -2.23
N GLY A 107 -9.01 10.98 -1.76
CA GLY A 107 -9.41 12.29 -1.21
C GLY A 107 -9.28 12.42 0.30
N GLY A 108 -8.56 11.51 0.97
CA GLY A 108 -8.17 11.71 2.37
C GLY A 108 -7.24 12.91 2.55
N SER A 109 -7.37 13.63 3.66
CA SER A 109 -6.57 14.81 4.01
C SER A 109 -5.25 14.49 4.75
N ASP A 110 -5.00 13.22 5.06
CA ASP A 110 -3.80 12.82 5.79
C ASP A 110 -2.56 12.83 4.90
N SER A 111 -1.51 13.49 5.39
CA SER A 111 -0.20 13.55 4.75
C SER A 111 0.49 12.19 4.71
N TRP A 112 1.44 12.05 3.78
CA TRP A 112 2.30 10.86 3.72
C TRP A 112 3.11 10.64 4.99
N GLN A 113 3.48 11.71 5.71
CA GLN A 113 4.17 11.59 7.01
C GLN A 113 3.38 10.72 7.98
N LYS A 114 2.08 11.01 8.19
CA LYS A 114 1.24 10.25 9.12
C LYS A 114 1.12 8.77 8.76
N ARG A 115 1.12 8.45 7.45
CA ARG A 115 1.03 7.07 6.96
C ARG A 115 2.31 6.30 7.24
N TRP A 116 3.46 6.95 7.07
CA TRP A 116 4.75 6.38 7.45
C TRP A 116 4.90 6.23 8.95
N ASP A 117 4.44 7.21 9.73
CA ASP A 117 4.43 7.14 11.20
C ASP A 117 3.59 5.95 11.67
N LEU A 118 2.38 5.75 11.10
CA LEU A 118 1.52 4.59 11.40
C LEU A 118 2.21 3.26 11.07
N PHE A 119 2.86 3.16 9.90
CA PHE A 119 3.60 1.95 9.52
C PHE A 119 4.74 1.67 10.50
N ASN A 120 5.56 2.67 10.81
CA ASN A 120 6.70 2.55 11.72
C ASN A 120 6.26 2.24 13.15
N GLU A 121 5.18 2.86 13.63
CA GLU A 121 4.62 2.60 14.95
C GLU A 121 4.16 1.14 15.05
N LEU A 122 3.35 0.66 14.11
CA LEU A 122 2.87 -0.73 14.13
C LEU A 122 4.03 -1.72 14.02
N GLN A 123 5.00 -1.48 13.13
CA GLN A 123 6.20 -2.30 13.03
C GLN A 123 6.98 -2.32 14.36
N GLY A 124 7.15 -1.17 15.02
CA GLY A 124 7.82 -1.06 16.31
C GLY A 124 7.12 -1.81 17.43
N ARG A 125 5.78 -1.69 17.52
CA ARG A 125 4.96 -2.39 18.53
C ARG A 125 5.07 -3.91 18.42
N HIS A 126 5.17 -4.47 17.21
CA HIS A 126 5.41 -5.92 17.06
C HIS A 126 6.78 -6.33 17.60
N GLY A 127 7.80 -5.51 17.38
CA GLY A 127 9.13 -5.72 17.94
C GLY A 127 9.13 -5.71 19.48
N GLU A 128 8.44 -4.72 20.09
CA GLU A 128 8.28 -4.62 21.55
C GLU A 128 7.59 -5.84 22.17
N LEU A 129 6.64 -6.43 21.44
CA LEU A 129 5.92 -7.65 21.86
C LEU A 129 6.73 -8.94 21.63
N GLY A 130 7.98 -8.84 21.17
CA GLY A 130 8.83 -9.99 20.85
C GLY A 130 8.37 -10.76 19.62
N GLN A 131 7.46 -10.20 18.82
CA GLN A 131 6.96 -10.82 17.60
C GLN A 131 7.92 -10.48 16.45
N GLN A 132 8.77 -11.43 16.08
CA GLN A 132 9.62 -11.34 14.90
C GLN A 132 8.76 -11.57 13.64
N ILE A 133 8.06 -10.53 13.18
CA ILE A 133 7.23 -10.56 11.96
C ILE A 133 8.00 -9.88 10.83
N ASP A 134 8.06 -10.53 9.67
CA ASP A 134 8.63 -9.92 8.47
C ASP A 134 7.62 -8.98 7.79
N PHE A 135 7.88 -7.68 7.89
CA PHE A 135 7.11 -6.63 7.21
C PHE A 135 7.68 -6.20 5.86
N SER A 136 8.68 -6.90 5.32
CA SER A 136 9.33 -6.55 4.04
C SER A 136 8.32 -6.40 2.89
N GLY A 137 7.38 -7.33 2.76
CA GLY A 137 6.33 -7.28 1.74
C GLY A 137 5.37 -6.10 1.94
N LEU A 138 4.94 -5.84 3.18
CA LEU A 138 4.09 -4.69 3.48
C LEU A 138 4.81 -3.37 3.17
N ARG A 139 6.08 -3.27 3.57
CA ARG A 139 6.92 -2.11 3.28
C ARG A 139 7.04 -1.88 1.78
N HIS A 140 7.28 -2.95 1.01
CA HIS A 140 7.34 -2.87 -0.45
C HIS A 140 6.05 -2.32 -1.06
N ASP A 141 4.89 -2.74 -0.56
CA ASP A 141 3.58 -2.25 -1.03
C ASP A 141 3.37 -0.76 -0.71
N VAL A 142 3.73 -0.33 0.51
CA VAL A 142 3.68 1.07 0.94
C VAL A 142 4.64 1.93 0.09
N GLU A 143 5.88 1.49 -0.10
CA GLU A 143 6.89 2.17 -0.94
C GLU A 143 6.43 2.28 -2.39
N SER A 144 5.77 1.26 -2.91
CA SER A 144 5.25 1.27 -4.29
C SER A 144 4.11 2.28 -4.46
N ALA A 145 3.21 2.37 -3.49
CA ALA A 145 2.18 3.41 -3.47
C ALA A 145 2.78 4.81 -3.32
N PHE A 146 3.80 4.96 -2.48
CA PHE A 146 4.52 6.22 -2.27
C PHE A 146 5.21 6.71 -3.55
N LEU A 147 5.93 5.83 -4.24
CA LEU A 147 6.53 6.13 -5.54
C LEU A 147 5.49 6.47 -6.59
N PHE A 148 4.38 5.74 -6.63
CA PHE A 148 3.28 6.03 -7.55
C PHE A 148 2.74 7.45 -7.34
N ASP A 149 2.43 7.84 -6.11
CA ASP A 149 1.86 9.15 -5.80
C ASP A 149 2.84 10.29 -6.17
N MET A 150 4.15 10.12 -5.93
CA MET A 150 5.17 11.09 -6.36
C MET A 150 5.30 11.20 -7.89
N CYS A 151 5.18 10.08 -8.61
CA CYS A 151 5.40 10.06 -10.06
C CYS A 151 4.16 10.49 -10.85
N SER A 152 2.96 10.14 -10.38
CA SER A 152 1.70 10.36 -11.12
C SER A 152 1.53 11.78 -11.68
N PRO A 153 1.69 12.87 -10.89
CA PRO A 153 1.54 14.22 -11.43
C PRO A 153 2.62 14.59 -12.45
N LEU A 154 3.85 14.10 -12.25
CA LEU A 154 4.98 14.33 -13.17
C LEU A 154 4.79 13.59 -14.49
N VAL A 155 4.35 12.32 -14.44
CA VAL A 155 4.00 11.52 -15.61
C VAL A 155 2.88 12.20 -16.40
N ALA A 156 1.84 12.69 -15.71
CA ALA A 156 0.77 13.44 -16.34
C ALA A 156 1.25 14.75 -17.00
N SER A 157 2.24 15.43 -16.40
CA SER A 157 2.87 16.63 -16.97
C SER A 157 3.66 16.30 -18.24
N VAL A 158 4.51 15.26 -18.22
CA VAL A 158 5.23 14.77 -19.40
C VAL A 158 4.27 14.41 -20.53
N ARG A 159 3.20 13.68 -20.21
CA ARG A 159 2.16 13.33 -21.17
C ARG A 159 1.51 14.57 -21.79
N ARG A 160 1.11 15.55 -20.97
CA ARG A 160 0.51 16.80 -21.47
C ARG A 160 1.43 17.51 -22.47
N SER A 161 2.74 17.57 -22.19
CA SER A 161 3.71 18.14 -23.14
C SER A 161 3.76 17.35 -24.45
N ILE A 162 3.79 16.02 -24.38
CA ILE A 162 3.81 15.14 -25.56
C ILE A 162 2.55 15.30 -26.41
N GLU A 163 1.37 15.25 -25.79
CA GLU A 163 0.09 15.38 -26.50
C GLU A 163 -0.10 16.80 -27.08
N SER A 164 0.39 17.83 -26.39
CA SER A 164 0.43 19.20 -26.93
C SER A 164 1.28 19.27 -28.19
N SER A 165 2.49 18.70 -28.19
CA SER A 165 3.35 18.68 -29.38
C SER A 165 2.78 17.85 -30.52
N LYS A 166 2.11 16.72 -30.24
CA LYS A 166 1.37 15.97 -31.27
C LYS A 166 0.26 16.81 -31.89
N THR A 167 -0.50 17.53 -31.07
CA THR A 167 -1.57 18.41 -31.54
C THR A 167 -1.02 19.52 -32.43
N GLU A 168 0.12 20.11 -32.06
CA GLU A 168 0.81 21.11 -32.87
C GLU A 168 1.31 20.55 -34.21
N LEU A 169 1.93 19.37 -34.21
CA LEU A 169 2.37 18.68 -35.43
C LEU A 169 1.20 18.38 -36.37
N LEU A 170 0.08 17.87 -35.84
CA LEU A 170 -1.11 17.60 -36.64
C LEU A 170 -1.68 18.90 -37.23
N ARG A 171 -1.65 20.00 -36.48
CA ARG A 171 -2.08 21.33 -36.94
C ARG A 171 -1.18 21.84 -38.07
N ASP A 172 0.14 21.70 -37.95
CA ASP A 172 1.08 22.14 -38.98
C ASP A 172 1.07 21.23 -40.21
N ALA A 173 0.86 19.92 -40.03
CA ALA A 173 0.63 19.00 -41.13
C ALA A 173 -0.63 19.37 -41.92
N ARG A 174 -1.74 19.76 -41.27
CA ARG A 174 -2.94 20.24 -41.99
C ARG A 174 -2.65 21.45 -42.88
N LYS A 175 -1.75 22.35 -42.46
CA LYS A 175 -1.30 23.47 -43.31
C LYS A 175 -0.52 22.97 -44.52
N ARG A 176 0.34 21.96 -44.33
CA ARG A 176 1.17 21.36 -45.39
C ARG A 176 0.37 20.55 -46.41
N PHE A 177 -0.59 19.74 -45.96
CA PHE A 177 -1.42 18.89 -46.82
C PHE A 177 -2.64 19.61 -47.42
N GLY A 178 -2.93 20.83 -46.95
CA GLY A 178 -4.05 21.65 -47.43
C GLY A 178 -5.39 21.29 -46.79
N SER A 179 -6.38 22.18 -46.93
CA SER A 179 -7.75 21.99 -46.42
C SER A 179 -8.52 20.90 -47.15
N SER A 180 -8.19 20.68 -48.43
CA SER A 180 -8.60 19.50 -49.20
C SER A 180 -7.38 18.59 -49.31
N ILE A 181 -7.35 17.54 -48.50
CA ILE A 181 -6.23 16.57 -48.48
C ILE A 181 -6.18 15.89 -49.85
N THR A 182 -5.24 16.29 -50.69
CA THR A 182 -5.03 15.70 -52.03
C THR A 182 -4.23 14.41 -51.97
N ASP A 183 -3.37 14.25 -50.96
CA ASP A 183 -2.59 13.04 -50.69
C ASP A 183 -3.09 12.34 -49.43
N ILE A 184 -4.13 11.51 -49.60
CA ILE A 184 -4.76 10.75 -48.50
C ILE A 184 -3.79 9.70 -47.92
N GLU A 185 -2.98 9.06 -48.76
CA GLU A 185 -2.04 8.03 -48.31
C GLU A 185 -0.89 8.61 -47.47
N GLY A 186 -0.31 9.72 -47.91
CA GLY A 186 0.69 10.46 -47.14
C GLY A 186 0.13 10.96 -45.82
N TRP A 187 -1.09 11.51 -45.82
CA TRP A 187 -1.77 11.93 -44.60
C TRP A 187 -1.98 10.78 -43.61
N ASN A 188 -2.48 9.64 -44.08
CA ASN A 188 -2.73 8.46 -43.24
C ASN A 188 -1.42 7.90 -42.66
N ARG A 189 -0.35 7.80 -43.46
CA ARG A 189 0.96 7.36 -42.97
C ARG A 189 1.51 8.29 -41.89
N PHE A 190 1.45 9.60 -42.11
CA PHE A 190 1.88 10.59 -41.13
C PHE A 190 1.06 10.48 -39.82
N HIS A 191 -0.26 10.37 -39.94
CA HIS A 191 -1.14 10.26 -38.78
C HIS A 191 -0.89 8.97 -37.99
N GLU A 192 -0.65 7.85 -38.68
CA GLU A 192 -0.29 6.58 -38.04
C GLU A 192 1.08 6.65 -37.37
N GLU A 193 2.07 7.30 -38.00
CA GLU A 193 3.38 7.52 -37.41
C GLU A 193 3.26 8.32 -36.09
N VAL A 194 2.50 9.43 -36.10
CA VAL A 194 2.25 10.25 -34.90
C VAL A 194 1.49 9.50 -33.80
N ARG A 195 0.53 8.64 -34.19
CA ARG A 195 -0.27 7.85 -33.24
C ARG A 195 0.53 6.69 -32.63
N SER A 196 1.40 6.07 -33.41
CA SER A 196 2.20 4.92 -32.98
C SER A 196 3.14 5.24 -31.82
N VAL A 197 3.54 6.50 -31.69
CA VAL A 197 4.41 6.95 -30.61
C VAL A 197 3.59 7.47 -29.43
N GLY A 198 2.92 6.55 -28.73
CA GLY A 198 2.13 6.80 -27.53
C GLY A 198 2.84 6.36 -26.25
N ILE A 199 2.60 7.08 -25.14
CA ILE A 199 2.90 6.54 -23.81
C ILE A 199 1.82 5.50 -23.51
N VAL A 200 2.20 4.24 -23.29
CA VAL A 200 1.28 3.22 -22.78
C VAL A 200 0.92 3.57 -21.34
N GLU A 201 -0.34 3.95 -21.12
CA GLU A 201 -0.89 4.41 -19.84
C GLU A 201 -1.37 3.28 -18.93
N ASP A 202 -1.58 2.10 -19.47
CA ASP A 202 -2.34 1.10 -18.74
C ASP A 202 -1.63 0.68 -17.45
N ASN A 203 -2.36 0.86 -16.36
CA ASN A 203 -2.03 0.40 -15.01
C ASN A 203 -0.72 0.96 -14.42
N LEU A 204 -0.51 2.28 -14.48
CA LEU A 204 0.63 2.96 -13.82
C LEU A 204 0.85 2.50 -12.36
N PHE A 205 -0.22 2.27 -11.60
CA PHE A 205 -0.14 1.79 -10.22
C PHE A 205 0.40 0.36 -10.12
N GLU A 206 -0.08 -0.57 -10.94
CA GLU A 206 0.43 -1.95 -10.95
C GLU A 206 1.88 -2.01 -11.45
N ARG A 207 2.24 -1.14 -12.41
CA ARG A 207 3.63 -0.97 -12.84
C ARG A 207 4.52 -0.45 -11.74
N ALA A 208 4.05 0.49 -10.91
CA ALA A 208 4.82 1.02 -9.77
C ALA A 208 5.20 -0.06 -8.73
N LYS A 209 4.41 -1.14 -8.64
CA LYS A 209 4.70 -2.28 -7.75
C LYS A 209 5.89 -3.12 -8.21
N THR A 210 6.17 -3.15 -9.51
CA THR A 210 7.14 -4.08 -10.10
C THR A 210 8.25 -3.40 -10.88
N ARG A 211 8.09 -2.13 -11.26
CA ARG A 211 8.98 -1.40 -12.17
C ARG A 211 9.25 0.01 -11.68
N ASN A 212 10.34 0.58 -12.17
CA ASN A 212 10.72 1.97 -11.92
C ASN A 212 10.01 2.89 -12.93
N ILE A 213 8.77 3.26 -12.61
CA ILE A 213 7.93 4.09 -13.49
C ILE A 213 8.56 5.46 -13.82
N ALA A 214 9.36 6.03 -12.91
CA ALA A 214 10.04 7.29 -13.13
C ALA A 214 11.11 7.16 -14.21
N GLN A 215 11.93 6.11 -14.14
CA GLN A 215 12.94 5.80 -15.15
C GLN A 215 12.30 5.52 -16.52
N GLU A 216 11.26 4.70 -16.57
CA GLU A 216 10.54 4.39 -17.81
C GLU A 216 9.96 5.66 -18.46
N THR A 217 9.43 6.58 -17.64
CA THR A 217 8.87 7.85 -18.11
C THR A 217 9.96 8.76 -18.67
N VAL A 218 11.11 8.89 -18.00
CA VAL A 218 12.25 9.69 -18.50
C VAL A 218 12.77 9.13 -19.81
N ALA A 219 12.97 7.81 -19.90
CA ALA A 219 13.42 7.16 -21.13
C ALA A 219 12.42 7.38 -22.28
N THR A 220 11.12 7.25 -22.01
CA THR A 220 10.07 7.50 -23.01
C THR A 220 10.07 8.95 -23.47
N ALA A 221 10.20 9.90 -22.54
CA ALA A 221 10.26 11.33 -22.84
C ALA A 221 11.46 11.70 -23.72
N GLN A 222 12.64 11.13 -23.42
CA GLN A 222 13.86 11.33 -24.21
C GLN A 222 13.73 10.73 -25.61
N THR A 223 13.27 9.48 -25.71
CA THR A 223 13.04 8.80 -26.99
C THR A 223 12.08 9.59 -27.86
N PHE A 224 10.99 10.11 -27.29
CA PHE A 224 10.01 10.91 -28.02
C PHE A 224 10.56 12.27 -28.46
N LYS A 225 11.36 12.92 -27.61
CA LYS A 225 12.04 14.18 -27.95
C LYS A 225 13.02 13.98 -29.12
N GLU A 226 13.80 12.92 -29.11
CA GLU A 226 14.73 12.58 -30.20
C GLU A 226 13.98 12.28 -31.49
N TRP A 227 12.94 11.44 -31.43
CA TRP A 227 12.09 11.12 -32.58
C TRP A 227 11.47 12.37 -33.21
N LEU A 228 10.94 13.30 -32.40
CA LEU A 228 10.39 14.57 -32.89
C LEU A 228 11.43 15.44 -33.58
N ARG A 229 12.64 15.51 -33.02
CA ARG A 229 13.74 16.28 -33.58
C ARG A 229 14.19 15.72 -34.91
N GLU A 230 14.35 14.40 -35.01
CA GLU A 230 14.84 13.72 -36.22
C GLU A 230 13.81 13.73 -37.35
N ARG A 231 12.54 13.45 -37.04
CA ARG A 231 11.49 13.28 -38.06
C ARG A 231 10.83 14.58 -38.49
N PHE A 232 10.67 15.52 -37.56
CA PHE A 232 9.88 16.74 -37.80
C PHE A 232 10.64 18.02 -37.52
N SER A 233 11.90 17.95 -37.06
CA SER A 233 12.68 19.12 -36.65
C SER A 233 11.98 19.97 -35.59
N VAL A 234 11.14 19.33 -34.76
CA VAL A 234 10.42 19.98 -33.66
C VAL A 234 11.16 19.70 -32.35
N ASP A 235 11.47 20.75 -31.60
CA ASP A 235 12.03 20.61 -30.25
C ASP A 235 10.91 20.52 -29.22
N LEU A 236 10.82 19.37 -28.56
CA LEU A 236 9.88 19.16 -27.46
C LEU A 236 10.38 19.83 -26.18
N VAL A 237 9.55 20.72 -25.65
CA VAL A 237 9.78 21.42 -24.39
C VAL A 237 8.89 20.81 -23.31
N PHE A 238 9.53 20.29 -22.26
CA PHE A 238 8.84 19.82 -21.06
C PHE A 238 8.73 20.95 -20.03
N THR A 239 7.74 20.85 -19.15
CA THR A 239 7.65 21.71 -17.96
C THR A 239 8.98 21.71 -17.20
N PRO A 240 9.53 22.90 -16.84
CA PRO A 240 10.83 22.99 -16.19
C PRO A 240 10.92 22.11 -14.93
N GLY A 241 12.04 21.40 -14.78
CA GLY A 241 12.32 20.57 -13.61
C GLY A 241 11.58 19.23 -13.54
N VAL A 242 10.58 18.95 -14.39
CA VAL A 242 9.81 17.69 -14.33
C VAL A 242 10.70 16.47 -14.59
N LEU A 243 11.51 16.50 -15.65
CA LEU A 243 12.41 15.38 -15.98
C LEU A 243 13.54 15.21 -14.94
N GLU A 244 14.01 16.31 -14.36
CA GLU A 244 15.01 16.27 -13.30
C GLU A 244 14.43 15.63 -12.03
N ARG A 245 13.21 16.02 -11.63
CA ARG A 245 12.51 15.44 -10.47
C ARG A 245 12.21 13.95 -10.69
N LEU A 246 11.75 13.56 -11.88
CA LEU A 246 11.56 12.14 -12.24
C LEU A 246 12.89 11.37 -12.18
N SER A 247 13.99 11.94 -12.66
CA SER A 247 15.31 11.28 -12.60
C SER A 247 15.76 11.05 -11.16
N LYS A 248 15.56 12.03 -10.26
CA LYS A 248 15.84 11.87 -8.82
C LYS A 248 14.95 10.80 -8.18
N ILE A 249 13.66 10.77 -8.49
CA ILE A 249 12.76 9.72 -7.99
C ILE A 249 13.18 8.34 -8.52
N ALA A 250 13.65 8.26 -9.77
CA ALA A 250 14.15 7.02 -10.34
C ALA A 250 15.38 6.49 -9.59
N GLU A 251 16.30 7.35 -9.16
CA GLU A 251 17.44 6.96 -8.34
C GLU A 251 17.01 6.45 -6.97
N VAL A 252 16.08 7.16 -6.31
CA VAL A 252 15.50 6.75 -5.02
C VAL A 252 14.83 5.38 -5.13
N ALA A 253 14.08 5.14 -6.20
CA ALA A 253 13.39 3.87 -6.43
C ALA A 253 14.33 2.67 -6.62
N ARG A 254 15.60 2.89 -7.00
CA ARG A 254 16.62 1.82 -7.10
C ARG A 254 17.19 1.42 -5.73
N GLN A 255 17.05 2.29 -4.73
CA GLN A 255 17.62 2.11 -3.40
C GLN A 255 16.58 1.56 -2.42
N ARG A 256 15.85 0.49 -2.79
CA ARG A 256 14.93 -0.15 -1.83
C ARG A 256 15.71 -0.94 -0.77
N PRO A 257 15.32 -0.88 0.52
CA PRO A 257 14.21 -0.10 1.08
C PRO A 257 14.48 1.41 1.08
N ILE A 258 13.47 2.20 0.75
CA ILE A 258 13.62 3.65 0.54
C ILE A 258 13.90 4.35 1.88
N ALA A 259 14.91 5.22 1.88
CA ALA A 259 15.14 6.16 2.97
C ALA A 259 14.16 7.33 2.88
N ILE A 260 13.14 7.34 3.75
CA ILE A 260 12.12 8.38 3.77
C ILE A 260 12.70 9.66 4.36
N THR A 261 12.62 10.75 3.60
CA THR A 261 13.10 12.08 4.00
C THR A 261 11.96 13.10 3.93
N PRO A 262 12.02 14.21 4.70
CA PRO A 262 10.97 15.24 4.66
C PRO A 262 10.71 15.78 3.25
N LYS A 263 11.76 15.88 2.43
CA LYS A 263 11.67 16.32 1.04
C LYS A 263 10.90 15.34 0.15
N LEU A 264 11.05 14.04 0.36
CA LEU A 264 10.27 13.03 -0.38
C LEU A 264 8.81 13.04 0.04
N ILE A 265 8.53 13.27 1.32
CA ILE A 265 7.16 13.44 1.82
C ILE A 265 6.50 14.65 1.17
N GLU A 266 7.18 15.80 1.18
CA GLU A 266 6.73 17.01 0.50
C GLU A 266 6.43 16.72 -0.97
N TRP A 267 7.30 15.98 -1.66
CA TRP A 267 7.09 15.62 -3.06
C TRP A 267 5.89 14.72 -3.31
N ALA A 268 5.52 13.86 -2.36
CA ALA A 268 4.38 12.96 -2.49
C ALA A 268 3.05 13.63 -2.13
N ASP A 269 3.10 14.61 -1.22
CA ASP A 269 1.93 15.41 -0.83
C ASP A 269 1.68 16.58 -1.80
N ASP A 270 2.71 17.05 -2.50
CA ASP A 270 2.61 18.07 -3.56
C ASP A 270 1.85 17.55 -4.78
N ARG A 271 0.60 17.96 -4.91
CA ARG A 271 -0.26 17.69 -6.08
C ARG A 271 -0.23 18.81 -7.13
N SER A 272 0.63 19.82 -6.97
CA SER A 272 0.66 21.03 -7.81
C SER A 272 1.67 20.93 -8.95
N VAL A 273 1.38 20.11 -9.97
CA VAL A 273 2.17 20.04 -11.23
C VAL A 273 1.28 19.89 -12.45
#